data_AF-A0AAQ4F2I2-F1
#
_entry.id   AF-A0AAQ4F2I2-F1
#
_cell.length_a   1.000
_cell.length_b   1.000
_cell.length_c   1.000
_cell.angle_alpha   90.00
_cell.angle_beta   90.00
_cell.angle_gamma   90.00
#
_symmetry.space_group_name_H-M   'P 1'
#
loop_
_entity.id
_entity.type
_entity.pdbx_description
1 polymer ?
#
loop_
_entity_poly.entity_id
_entity_poly.type
_entity_poly.pdbx_seq_one_letter_code
_entity_poly.pdbx_strand_id
1 'polypeptide(L)'
;MLNKEDFSSFLSSLFTDFDEVPTAEKQTAIKFLFETFDSNHDGGIDISEFETMWTQWAQVILCPKWALIVVDVQNDFITGTLSVKNLAEKQDPEGIVPVINNLAENLPWELVVYSQDWHPPDHISFFENKDHRHFHASSKVSTGDAKVFDTVVFVDDKSSSAAIHVNLGLVACNFLVTCGKVVVFFNGAWCKATSLHV
;
A
#
# COMPACT_ATOMS: atom_id res chain seq x y z
N MET A 1 -27.44 -21.16 -21.32
CA MET A 1 -26.72 -21.68 -20.15
C MET A 1 -25.38 -22.20 -20.61
N LEU A 2 -24.34 -21.77 -19.92
CA LEU A 2 -22.99 -22.28 -20.06
C LEU A 2 -22.89 -23.57 -19.23
N ASN A 3 -22.63 -24.71 -19.86
CA ASN A 3 -22.38 -25.94 -19.12
C ASN A 3 -20.92 -25.98 -18.62
N LYS A 4 -20.57 -27.01 -17.85
CA LYS A 4 -19.24 -27.14 -17.24
C LYS A 4 -18.09 -27.27 -18.25
N GLU A 5 -18.33 -27.91 -19.40
CA GLU A 5 -17.31 -28.07 -20.46
C GLU A 5 -17.08 -26.74 -21.20
N ASP A 6 -18.16 -26.02 -21.51
CA ASP A 6 -18.11 -24.67 -22.08
C ASP A 6 -17.42 -23.70 -21.11
N PHE A 7 -17.69 -23.84 -19.81
CA PHE A 7 -17.07 -23.01 -18.77
C PHE A 7 -15.57 -23.29 -18.65
N SER A 8 -15.16 -24.56 -18.71
CA SER A 8 -13.72 -24.89 -18.77
C SER A 8 -13.05 -24.27 -19.99
N SER A 9 -13.70 -24.31 -21.16
CA SER A 9 -13.18 -23.73 -22.39
C SER A 9 -13.08 -22.20 -22.30
N PHE A 10 -14.07 -21.57 -21.66
CA PHE A 10 -14.02 -20.15 -21.34
C PHE A 10 -12.82 -19.81 -20.44
N LEU A 11 -12.57 -20.55 -19.36
CA LEU A 11 -11.43 -20.33 -18.48
C LEU A 11 -10.08 -20.51 -19.20
N SER A 12 -9.95 -21.51 -20.06
CA SER A 12 -8.77 -21.68 -20.94
C SER A 12 -8.55 -20.49 -21.88
N SER A 13 -9.62 -19.85 -22.35
CA SER A 13 -9.50 -18.64 -23.19
C SER A 13 -9.18 -17.38 -22.38
N LEU A 14 -9.48 -17.38 -21.08
CA LEU A 14 -9.37 -16.24 -20.20
C LEU A 14 -7.96 -16.08 -19.61
N PHE A 15 -7.34 -17.19 -19.23
CA PHE A 15 -6.03 -17.22 -18.57
C PHE A 15 -4.97 -17.85 -19.47
N THR A 16 -3.89 -17.11 -19.74
CA THR A 16 -2.83 -17.53 -20.66
C THR A 16 -2.00 -18.71 -20.15
N ASP A 17 -1.92 -18.88 -18.84
CA ASP A 17 -1.17 -19.93 -18.14
C ASP A 17 -2.07 -21.12 -17.74
N PHE A 18 -3.36 -21.09 -18.10
CA PHE A 18 -4.33 -22.10 -17.66
C PHE A 18 -3.91 -23.52 -18.05
N ASP A 19 -3.29 -23.69 -19.22
CA ASP A 19 -2.85 -24.99 -19.73
C ASP A 19 -1.56 -25.51 -19.09
N GLU A 20 -0.84 -24.66 -18.36
CA GLU A 20 0.35 -25.04 -17.59
C GLU A 20 -0.03 -25.61 -16.20
N VAL A 21 -1.25 -25.35 -15.73
CA VAL A 21 -1.76 -25.84 -14.44
C VAL A 21 -2.00 -27.36 -14.49
N PRO A 22 -1.52 -28.14 -13.49
CA PRO A 22 -1.78 -29.57 -13.42
C PRO A 22 -3.27 -29.92 -13.52
N THR A 23 -3.60 -30.97 -14.28
CA THR A 23 -5.00 -31.34 -14.59
C THR A 23 -5.88 -31.51 -13.34
N ALA A 24 -5.35 -32.09 -12.26
CA ALA A 24 -6.10 -32.29 -11.02
C ALA A 24 -6.47 -30.95 -10.33
N GLU A 25 -5.54 -30.00 -10.31
CA GLU A 25 -5.75 -28.66 -9.77
C GLU A 25 -6.72 -27.87 -10.66
N LYS A 26 -6.53 -27.95 -11.99
CA LYS A 26 -7.44 -27.38 -12.98
C LYS A 26 -8.87 -27.87 -12.80
N GLN A 27 -9.10 -29.18 -12.70
CA GLN A 27 -10.45 -29.73 -12.51
C GLN A 27 -11.07 -29.30 -11.18
N THR A 28 -10.26 -29.19 -10.12
CA THR A 28 -10.71 -28.70 -8.81
C THR A 28 -11.12 -27.23 -8.88
N ALA A 29 -10.30 -26.39 -9.52
CA ALA A 29 -10.57 -24.97 -9.71
C ALA A 29 -11.81 -24.73 -10.58
N ILE A 30 -11.92 -25.42 -11.74
CA ILE A 30 -13.10 -25.35 -12.61
C ILE A 30 -14.36 -25.72 -11.83
N LYS A 31 -14.32 -26.84 -11.10
CA LYS A 31 -15.47 -27.31 -10.32
C LYS A 31 -15.87 -26.26 -9.27
N PHE A 32 -14.90 -25.77 -8.51
CA PHE A 32 -15.12 -24.77 -7.46
C PHE A 32 -15.72 -23.47 -8.03
N LEU A 33 -15.13 -22.93 -9.09
CA LEU A 33 -15.60 -21.70 -9.74
C LEU A 33 -17.00 -21.90 -10.33
N PHE A 34 -17.24 -23.02 -11.01
CA PHE A 34 -18.55 -23.33 -11.59
C PHE A 34 -19.64 -23.39 -10.51
N GLU A 35 -19.41 -24.14 -9.42
CA GLU A 35 -20.34 -24.24 -8.30
C GLU A 35 -20.53 -22.91 -7.55
N THR A 36 -19.56 -22.00 -7.63
CA THR A 36 -19.66 -20.66 -7.04
C THR A 36 -20.57 -19.74 -7.86
N PHE A 37 -20.54 -19.85 -9.19
CA PHE A 37 -21.31 -18.98 -10.09
C PHE A 37 -22.68 -19.55 -10.48
N ASP A 38 -22.84 -20.88 -10.48
CA ASP A 38 -24.13 -21.59 -10.54
C ASP A 38 -24.88 -21.40 -9.21
N SER A 39 -25.46 -20.22 -9.06
CA SER A 39 -26.05 -19.67 -7.84
C SER A 39 -27.38 -20.34 -7.53
N ASN A 40 -28.11 -20.74 -8.58
CA ASN A 40 -29.39 -21.42 -8.47
C ASN A 40 -29.23 -22.96 -8.39
N HIS A 41 -28.02 -23.49 -8.59
CA HIS A 41 -27.66 -24.90 -8.56
C HIS A 41 -28.42 -25.75 -9.58
N ASP A 42 -28.72 -25.19 -10.75
CA ASP A 42 -29.43 -25.88 -11.83
C ASP A 42 -28.50 -26.66 -12.78
N GLY A 43 -27.18 -26.55 -12.57
CA GLY A 43 -26.17 -27.24 -13.35
C GLY A 43 -25.69 -26.47 -14.59
N GLY A 44 -26.03 -25.20 -14.74
CA GLY A 44 -25.50 -24.35 -15.80
C GLY A 44 -25.52 -22.86 -15.46
N ILE A 45 -24.51 -22.14 -15.93
CA ILE A 45 -24.43 -20.70 -15.71
C ILE A 45 -25.39 -20.00 -16.68
N ASP A 46 -26.46 -19.41 -16.18
CA ASP A 46 -27.38 -18.61 -16.98
C ASP A 46 -26.81 -17.21 -17.31
N ILE A 47 -27.55 -16.39 -18.06
CA ILE A 47 -27.06 -15.05 -18.47
C ILE A 47 -26.88 -14.13 -17.26
N SER A 48 -27.77 -14.19 -16.27
CA SER A 48 -27.72 -13.34 -15.08
C SER A 48 -26.55 -13.72 -14.18
N GLU A 49 -26.32 -15.02 -14.03
CA GLU A 49 -25.17 -15.57 -13.31
C GLU A 49 -23.87 -15.23 -14.02
N PHE A 50 -23.83 -15.35 -15.36
CA PHE A 50 -22.68 -14.97 -16.16
C PHE A 50 -22.38 -13.47 -16.04
N GLU A 51 -23.38 -12.59 -16.08
CA GLU A 51 -23.21 -11.15 -15.88
C GLU A 51 -22.65 -10.84 -14.48
N THR A 52 -23.12 -11.55 -13.46
CA THR A 52 -22.64 -11.40 -12.08
C THR A 52 -21.18 -11.85 -11.96
N MET A 53 -20.86 -13.05 -12.47
CA MET A 53 -19.50 -13.56 -12.56
C MET A 53 -18.59 -12.59 -13.31
N TRP A 54 -19.04 -12.08 -14.45
CA TRP A 54 -18.26 -11.20 -15.30
C TRP A 54 -17.95 -9.88 -14.58
N THR A 55 -18.95 -9.24 -13.99
CA THR A 55 -18.79 -7.93 -13.35
C THR A 55 -18.04 -7.98 -12.02
N GLN A 56 -18.27 -9.01 -11.21
CA GLN A 56 -17.70 -9.09 -9.87
C GLN A 56 -16.35 -9.80 -9.82
N TRP A 57 -16.07 -10.66 -10.80
CA TRP A 57 -14.85 -11.47 -10.80
C TRP A 57 -14.02 -11.26 -12.08
N ALA A 58 -14.53 -11.61 -13.26
CA ALA A 58 -13.72 -11.61 -14.48
C ALA A 58 -13.20 -10.20 -14.83
N GLN A 59 -14.01 -9.15 -14.75
CA GLN A 59 -13.57 -7.78 -15.01
C GLN A 59 -12.55 -7.30 -13.98
N VAL A 60 -12.71 -7.67 -12.72
CA VAL A 60 -11.80 -7.26 -11.64
C VAL A 60 -10.40 -7.84 -11.83
N ILE A 61 -10.32 -9.10 -12.29
CA ILE A 61 -9.04 -9.78 -12.52
C ILE A 61 -8.41 -9.47 -13.89
N LEU A 62 -9.23 -9.19 -14.91
CA LEU A 62 -8.74 -8.93 -16.27
C LEU A 62 -8.45 -7.46 -16.54
N CYS A 63 -9.09 -6.57 -15.79
CA CYS A 63 -8.83 -5.13 -15.83
C CYS A 63 -8.43 -4.64 -14.43
N PRO A 64 -7.33 -5.16 -13.85
CA PRO A 64 -6.89 -4.73 -12.55
C PRO A 64 -6.53 -3.24 -12.57
N LYS A 65 -6.82 -2.58 -11.46
CA LYS A 65 -6.46 -1.19 -11.20
C LYS A 65 -5.10 -1.15 -10.53
N TRP A 66 -4.18 -0.37 -11.07
CA TRP A 66 -2.80 -0.32 -10.59
C TRP A 66 -2.44 1.08 -10.12
N ALA A 67 -1.72 1.15 -9.00
CA ALA A 67 -1.13 2.38 -8.51
C ALA A 67 0.36 2.19 -8.20
N LEU A 68 1.15 3.21 -8.46
CA LEU A 68 2.55 3.30 -8.05
C LEU A 68 2.65 4.20 -6.81
N ILE A 69 3.28 3.70 -5.75
CA ILE A 69 3.55 4.47 -4.54
C ILE A 69 5.07 4.60 -4.39
N VAL A 70 5.57 5.82 -4.55
CA VAL A 70 6.99 6.17 -4.43
C VAL A 70 7.21 6.69 -3.02
N VAL A 71 7.94 5.91 -2.21
CA VAL A 71 8.10 6.19 -0.78
C VAL A 71 9.43 6.87 -0.50
N ASP A 72 9.37 8.08 0.06
CA ASP A 72 10.48 8.81 0.69
C ASP A 72 11.76 8.89 -0.17
N VAL A 73 11.59 9.09 -1.48
CA VAL A 73 12.69 9.33 -2.43
C VAL A 73 13.14 10.79 -2.34
N GLN A 74 13.69 11.16 -1.18
CA GLN A 74 14.08 12.52 -0.83
C GLN A 74 15.61 12.64 -0.77
N ASN A 75 16.11 13.86 -1.01
CA ASN A 75 17.54 14.16 -0.94
C ASN A 75 18.20 13.69 0.36
N ASP A 76 17.50 13.73 1.50
CA ASP A 76 18.10 13.35 2.78
C ASP A 76 18.47 11.86 2.83
N PHE A 77 17.67 11.01 2.18
CA PHE A 77 17.92 9.56 2.06
C PHE A 77 18.81 9.19 0.87
N ILE A 78 19.00 10.10 -0.10
CA ILE A 78 19.85 9.87 -1.27
C ILE A 78 21.26 10.44 -1.05
N THR A 79 21.38 11.75 -0.86
CA THR A 79 22.65 12.48 -0.78
C THR A 79 22.89 13.18 0.57
N GLY A 80 21.91 13.19 1.47
CA GLY A 80 21.93 13.97 2.70
C GLY A 80 22.36 13.20 3.95
N THR A 81 21.88 13.65 5.11
CA THR A 81 22.34 13.20 6.42
C THR A 81 21.91 11.77 6.74
N LEU A 82 20.75 11.35 6.20
CA LEU A 82 20.20 10.00 6.33
C LEU A 82 20.47 9.15 5.08
N SER A 83 21.48 9.50 4.29
CA SER A 83 21.76 8.83 3.02
C SER A 83 21.97 7.32 3.23
N VAL A 84 21.20 6.52 2.50
CA VAL A 84 21.29 5.05 2.58
C VAL A 84 22.61 4.51 2.01
N LYS A 85 23.36 5.33 1.26
CA LYS A 85 24.71 5.02 0.78
C LYS A 85 25.68 4.77 1.94
N ASN A 86 25.44 5.40 3.09
CA ASN A 86 26.26 5.27 4.30
C ASN A 86 25.92 4.02 5.12
N LEU A 87 24.90 3.25 4.73
CA LEU A 87 24.53 2.00 5.39
C LEU A 87 25.48 0.86 5.01
N ALA A 88 25.51 -0.18 5.86
CA ALA A 88 26.42 -1.33 5.73
C ALA A 88 26.33 -2.02 4.36
N GLU A 89 25.17 -1.95 3.71
CA GLU A 89 24.86 -2.63 2.45
C GLU A 89 25.32 -1.89 1.19
N LYS A 90 25.92 -0.68 1.31
CA LYS A 90 26.50 0.10 0.20
C LYS A 90 25.62 0.14 -1.06
N GLN A 91 24.34 0.48 -0.88
CA GLN A 91 23.41 0.63 -2.00
C GLN A 91 23.65 1.95 -2.75
N ASP A 92 23.20 2.01 -4.01
CA ASP A 92 23.23 3.21 -4.84
C ASP A 92 21.84 3.87 -4.89
N PRO A 93 21.55 4.83 -3.98
CA PRO A 93 20.26 5.50 -3.97
C PRO A 93 20.08 6.52 -5.11
N GLU A 94 21.14 6.95 -5.78
CA GLU A 94 20.99 7.86 -6.93
C GLU A 94 20.53 7.06 -8.16
N GLY A 95 21.06 5.84 -8.34
CA GLY A 95 20.73 4.95 -9.44
C GLY A 95 19.27 4.49 -9.50
N ILE A 96 18.52 4.55 -8.39
CA ILE A 96 17.10 4.17 -8.38
C ILE A 96 16.18 5.26 -8.97
N VAL A 97 16.60 6.53 -8.95
CA VAL A 97 15.75 7.65 -9.39
C VAL A 97 15.36 7.54 -10.87
N PRO A 98 16.29 7.28 -11.82
CA PRO A 98 15.92 7.06 -13.22
C PRO A 98 15.00 5.86 -13.43
N VAL A 99 15.14 4.80 -12.62
CA VAL A 99 14.27 3.61 -12.69
C VAL A 99 12.85 3.96 -12.27
N ILE A 100 12.68 4.67 -11.16
CA ILE A 100 11.37 5.12 -10.67
C ILE A 100 10.70 6.05 -11.69
N ASN A 101 11.46 6.99 -12.27
CA ASN A 101 10.94 7.86 -13.32
C ASN A 101 10.49 7.06 -14.54
N ASN A 102 11.29 6.08 -14.98
CA ASN A 102 10.92 5.21 -16.10
C ASN A 102 9.64 4.42 -15.81
N LEU A 103 9.50 3.85 -14.60
CA LEU A 103 8.28 3.15 -14.19
C LEU A 103 7.08 4.08 -14.19
N ALA A 104 7.20 5.27 -13.61
CA ALA A 104 6.11 6.24 -13.50
C ALA A 104 5.65 6.75 -14.87
N GLU A 105 6.56 6.93 -15.83
CA GLU A 105 6.27 7.49 -17.14
C GLU A 105 5.80 6.46 -18.18
N ASN A 106 6.32 5.22 -18.11
CA ASN A 106 6.17 4.25 -19.21
C ASN A 106 5.21 3.10 -18.92
N LEU A 107 4.65 3.02 -17.71
CA LEU A 107 3.66 2.00 -17.35
C LEU A 107 2.27 2.63 -17.13
N PRO A 108 1.18 1.90 -17.46
CA PRO A 108 -0.18 2.43 -17.43
C PRO A 108 -0.77 2.43 -16.01
N TRP A 109 -0.20 3.25 -15.12
CA TRP A 109 -0.73 3.44 -13.78
C TRP A 109 -2.03 4.25 -13.81
N GLU A 110 -3.03 3.85 -13.04
CA GLU A 110 -4.21 4.69 -12.81
C GLU A 110 -3.91 5.84 -11.84
N LEU A 111 -2.90 5.65 -10.98
CA LEU A 111 -2.50 6.59 -9.95
C LEU A 111 -1.01 6.45 -9.64
N VAL A 112 -0.30 7.58 -9.58
CA VAL A 112 1.06 7.63 -9.05
C VAL A 112 1.06 8.56 -7.84
N VAL A 113 1.51 8.04 -6.69
CA VAL A 113 1.56 8.76 -5.41
C VAL A 113 3.00 8.83 -4.95
N TYR A 114 3.39 9.99 -4.43
CA TYR A 114 4.68 10.19 -3.77
C TYR A 114 4.43 10.48 -2.30
N SER A 115 5.15 9.81 -1.41
CA SER A 115 5.22 10.21 0.00
C SER A 115 6.41 11.13 0.22
N GLN A 116 6.33 11.89 1.31
CA GLN A 116 7.41 12.70 1.80
C GLN A 116 7.47 12.52 3.32
N ASP A 117 8.62 12.08 3.82
CA ASP A 117 8.92 12.14 5.24
C ASP A 117 9.15 13.61 5.63
N TRP A 118 8.22 14.15 6.40
CA TRP A 118 8.22 15.54 6.84
C TRP A 118 7.95 15.63 8.33
N HIS A 119 8.85 16.31 9.02
CA HIS A 119 8.83 16.44 10.47
C HIS A 119 8.91 17.93 10.88
N PRO A 120 8.11 18.38 11.86
CA PRO A 120 8.33 19.68 12.48
C PRO A 120 9.67 19.70 13.25
N PRO A 121 10.24 20.89 13.55
CA PRO A 121 11.53 20.98 14.24
C PRO A 121 11.58 20.30 15.61
N ASP A 122 10.43 20.18 16.29
CA ASP A 122 10.28 19.56 17.61
C ASP A 122 9.83 18.09 17.54
N HIS A 123 9.94 17.44 16.37
CA HIS A 123 9.51 16.07 16.18
C HIS A 123 10.26 15.08 17.08
N ILE A 124 9.53 14.08 17.58
CA ILE A 124 10.03 13.10 18.56
C ILE A 124 11.11 12.17 18.01
N SER A 125 11.19 11.99 16.69
CA SER A 125 12.23 11.14 16.07
C SER A 125 13.60 11.80 16.03
N PHE A 126 13.67 13.13 16.21
CA PHE A 126 14.95 13.83 16.23
C PHE A 126 15.64 13.62 17.57
N PHE A 127 16.90 13.20 17.51
CA PHE A 127 17.71 12.90 18.69
C PHE A 127 17.91 14.14 19.55
N GLU A 128 18.01 15.32 18.94
CA GLU A 128 18.14 16.62 19.62
C GLU A 128 16.92 16.93 20.50
N ASN A 129 15.75 16.37 20.17
CA ASN A 129 14.50 16.60 20.91
C ASN A 129 14.27 15.54 22.01
N LYS A 130 15.20 14.60 22.24
CA LYS A 130 15.01 13.50 23.20
C LYS A 130 14.71 13.98 24.62
N ASP A 131 15.22 15.16 25.00
CA ASP A 131 15.04 15.74 26.33
C ASP A 131 13.72 16.50 26.48
N HIS A 132 12.96 16.70 25.39
CA HIS A 132 11.65 17.37 25.42
C HIS A 132 10.55 16.48 26.02
N ARG A 133 10.81 15.17 26.19
CA ARG A 133 9.86 14.20 26.73
C ARG A 133 10.54 13.29 27.74
N HIS A 134 9.79 12.90 28.77
CA HIS A 134 10.32 12.00 29.79
C HIS A 134 10.40 10.57 29.28
N PHE A 135 11.53 9.91 29.59
CA PHE A 135 11.70 8.49 29.31
C PHE A 135 10.87 7.70 30.33
N HIS A 136 10.13 6.70 29.85
CA HIS A 136 9.43 5.76 30.70
C HIS A 136 10.43 4.87 31.44
N ALA A 137 10.11 4.46 32.66
CA ALA A 137 10.98 3.62 33.48
C ALA A 137 11.30 2.25 32.85
N SER A 138 10.51 1.81 31.87
CA SER A 138 10.77 0.57 31.10
C SER A 138 11.73 0.77 29.93
N SER A 139 12.18 1.98 29.64
CA SER A 139 13.19 2.22 28.61
C SER A 139 14.50 1.55 29.01
N LYS A 140 15.09 0.79 28.09
CA LYS A 140 16.35 0.06 28.35
C LYS A 140 17.56 0.98 28.46
N VAL A 141 17.44 2.19 27.92
CA VAL A 141 18.51 3.18 27.87
C VAL A 141 18.05 4.43 28.60
N SER A 142 18.95 4.99 29.41
CA SER A 142 18.72 6.24 30.12
C SER A 142 18.78 7.43 29.16
N THR A 143 18.17 8.56 29.52
CA THR A 143 18.19 9.77 28.69
C THR A 143 19.62 10.26 28.39
N GLY A 144 20.53 10.16 29.36
CA GLY A 144 21.93 10.57 29.21
C GLY A 144 22.76 9.63 28.31
N ASP A 145 22.44 8.34 28.32
CA ASP A 145 23.20 7.32 27.60
C ASP A 145 22.65 7.00 26.21
N ALA A 146 21.42 7.45 25.91
CA ALA A 146 20.75 7.20 24.63
C ALA A 146 21.56 7.76 23.46
N LYS A 147 21.66 6.96 22.40
CA LYS A 147 22.30 7.27 21.12
C LYS A 147 21.32 7.14 19.96
N VAL A 148 21.70 7.68 18.81
CA VAL A 148 20.96 7.48 17.55
C VAL A 148 20.86 5.97 17.28
N PHE A 149 19.66 5.51 16.88
CA PHE A 149 19.26 4.11 16.68
C PHE A 149 18.95 3.28 17.94
N ASP A 150 19.08 3.83 19.16
CA ASP A 150 18.60 3.15 20.36
C ASP A 150 17.07 3.14 20.41
N THR A 151 16.48 2.04 20.88
CA THR A 151 15.06 2.00 21.21
C THR A 151 14.81 2.62 22.58
N VAL A 152 14.10 3.75 22.58
CA VAL A 152 13.65 4.44 23.80
C VAL A 152 12.14 4.35 23.92
N VAL A 153 11.65 4.30 25.16
CA VAL A 153 10.21 4.37 25.47
C VAL A 153 9.96 5.68 26.19
N PHE A 154 9.09 6.52 25.64
CA PHE A 154 8.65 7.75 26.30
C PHE A 154 7.44 7.48 27.19
N VAL A 155 7.26 8.28 28.24
CA VAL A 155 6.05 8.28 29.05
C VAL A 155 4.87 8.71 28.16
N ASP A 156 3.76 7.95 28.21
CA ASP A 156 2.53 8.28 27.49
C ASP A 156 1.79 9.39 28.26
N ASP A 157 2.16 10.65 28.04
CA ASP A 157 1.47 11.81 28.62
C ASP A 157 0.13 12.04 27.89
N LYS A 158 -0.80 11.09 27.98
CA LYS A 158 -2.14 11.26 27.43
C LYS A 158 -2.94 12.26 28.26
N SER A 159 -2.73 13.54 27.97
CA SER A 159 -3.84 14.49 27.91
C SER A 159 -4.34 14.57 26.46
N SER A 160 -5.29 13.68 26.15
CA SER A 160 -6.46 13.97 25.29
C SER A 160 -6.26 14.62 23.90
N SER A 161 -5.26 14.24 23.09
CA SER A 161 -5.25 14.64 21.66
C SER A 161 -4.70 13.60 20.65
N ALA A 162 -4.15 12.46 21.10
CA ALA A 162 -3.55 11.45 20.22
C ALA A 162 -4.27 10.08 20.24
N ALA A 163 -5.54 10.04 20.66
CA ALA A 163 -6.36 8.85 20.51
C ALA A 163 -7.02 8.86 19.13
N ILE A 164 -6.68 7.90 18.27
CA ILE A 164 -7.51 7.59 17.10
C ILE A 164 -8.82 7.02 17.65
N HIS A 165 -9.92 7.76 17.47
CA HIS A 165 -11.24 7.37 17.92
C HIS A 165 -11.76 6.20 17.09
N VAL A 166 -12.30 5.19 17.78
CA VAL A 166 -12.99 4.04 17.21
C VAL A 166 -14.27 4.53 16.50
N ASN A 167 -14.55 4.00 15.30
CA ASN A 167 -15.63 4.33 14.34
C ASN A 167 -15.41 5.56 13.43
N LEU A 168 -14.82 5.34 12.25
CA LEU A 168 -15.09 6.17 11.07
C LEU A 168 -15.52 5.29 9.88
N GLY A 169 -16.81 5.38 9.55
CA GLY A 169 -17.34 4.90 8.28
C GLY A 169 -16.86 5.82 7.16
N LEU A 170 -16.18 5.24 6.17
CA LEU A 170 -15.55 5.96 5.08
C LEU A 170 -16.47 5.99 3.86
N VAL A 171 -16.89 7.20 3.49
CA VAL A 171 -17.42 7.50 2.16
C VAL A 171 -16.33 8.25 1.39
N ALA A 172 -15.87 7.63 0.30
CA ALA A 172 -15.09 8.16 -0.82
C ALA A 172 -14.24 9.43 -0.55
N CYS A 173 -13.01 9.23 -0.07
CA CYS A 173 -11.85 10.11 -0.34
C CYS A 173 -10.60 9.23 -0.37
N ASN A 174 -9.88 9.24 -1.50
CA ASN A 174 -8.77 8.32 -1.76
C ASN A 174 -7.55 8.64 -0.86
N PHE A 175 -7.06 7.59 -0.22
CA PHE A 175 -6.24 7.59 0.99
C PHE A 175 -4.78 7.99 0.82
N LEU A 176 -4.19 8.43 1.94
CA LEU A 176 -2.79 8.85 2.08
C LEU A 176 -2.24 8.43 3.45
N VAL A 177 -0.97 7.99 3.49
CA VAL A 177 -0.27 7.60 4.73
C VAL A 177 1.07 8.35 4.83
N THR A 178 1.28 9.06 5.93
CA THR A 178 2.58 9.59 6.39
C THR A 178 2.64 9.46 7.91
N CYS A 179 3.81 9.15 8.48
CA CYS A 179 4.05 9.32 9.91
C CYS A 179 4.20 10.83 10.24
N GLY A 180 3.08 11.52 10.54
CA GLY A 180 3.13 12.78 11.29
C GLY A 180 2.40 14.00 10.72
N LYS A 181 2.25 14.20 9.40
CA LYS A 181 1.36 15.20 8.73
C LYS A 181 1.44 15.08 7.20
N VAL A 182 0.30 15.24 6.54
CA VAL A 182 0.02 14.86 5.14
C VAL A 182 0.28 15.99 4.13
N VAL A 183 0.99 15.69 3.03
CA VAL A 183 1.01 16.52 1.80
C VAL A 183 0.84 15.60 0.58
N VAL A 184 -0.09 15.94 -0.32
CA VAL A 184 -0.43 15.13 -1.52
C VAL A 184 0.06 15.82 -2.79
N PHE A 185 0.58 15.05 -3.75
CA PHE A 185 0.88 15.51 -5.10
C PHE A 185 -0.11 14.90 -6.10
N PHE A 186 -0.76 15.74 -6.91
CA PHE A 186 -1.58 15.30 -8.05
C PHE A 186 -1.15 16.08 -9.30
N ASN A 187 -0.82 15.37 -10.38
CA ASN A 187 -0.64 15.92 -11.73
C ASN A 187 0.15 17.24 -11.80
N GLY A 188 1.34 17.29 -11.19
CA GLY A 188 2.25 18.42 -11.36
C GLY A 188 1.90 19.68 -10.56
N ALA A 189 0.90 19.64 -9.67
CA ALA A 189 0.53 20.78 -8.83
C ALA A 189 0.71 20.49 -7.33
N TRP A 190 1.33 21.44 -6.63
CA TRP A 190 1.45 21.43 -5.17
C TRP A 190 0.11 21.79 -4.54
N CYS A 191 -0.62 20.80 -4.03
CA CYS A 191 -1.72 21.04 -3.13
C CYS A 191 -1.19 21.09 -1.70
N LYS A 192 -0.98 22.30 -1.17
CA LYS A 192 -0.77 22.49 0.27
C LYS A 192 -2.06 22.06 0.95
N ALA A 193 -2.06 20.94 1.67
CA ALA A 193 -3.09 20.68 2.66
C ALA A 193 -2.91 21.73 3.77
N THR A 194 -3.51 22.91 3.58
CA THR A 194 -3.68 23.87 4.66
C THR A 194 -4.40 23.13 5.77
N SER A 195 -3.79 23.12 6.95
CA SER A 195 -4.32 22.59 8.20
C SER A 195 -5.84 22.52 8.17
N LEU A 196 -6.41 21.31 8.20
CA LEU A 196 -7.72 21.18 8.81
C LEU A 196 -7.55 21.70 10.24
N HIS A 197 -8.04 22.91 10.49
CA HIS A 197 -8.34 23.31 11.84
C HIS A 197 -9.48 22.40 12.28
N VAL A 198 -9.10 21.46 13.16
CA VAL A 198 -10.00 20.76 14.05
C VAL A 198 -10.35 21.70 15.19
#